data_AF-A0A6C0KVL0-F1
#
_entry.id   AF-A0A6C0KVL0-F1
#
_cell.length_a   1.000
_cell.length_b   1.000
_cell.length_c   1.000
_cell.angle_alpha   90.00
_cell.angle_beta   90.00
_cell.angle_gamma   90.00
#
_symmetry.space_group_name_H-M   'P 1'
#
loop_
_entity.id
_entity.type
_entity.pdbx_description
1 polymer ?
#
loop_
_entity_poly.entity_id
_entity_poly.type
_entity_poly.pdbx_seq_one_letter_code
_entity_poly.pdbx_strand_id
1 'polypeptide(L)'
;MPLLSHLRFLEQRMTSIQHVPTLFEYYSAIHLTNQYQTPFYVYQDIPDNHKRYAGFPLRDKGVDLVNDTFQQVAQVKYYGKKSTLYYGNLSTFLATPLLVGKPNLRMILIRTNVCRLSEDIKKIIRRGDMKDITLCPHTFLQTLKMH
;
A
#
# COMPACT_ATOMS: atom_id res chain seq x y z
N MET A 1 5.79 10.83 -15.43
CA MET A 1 4.75 11.85 -15.15
C MET A 1 5.25 12.78 -14.05
N PRO A 2 5.09 14.10 -14.12
CA PRO A 2 5.43 14.99 -13.00
C PRO A 2 4.70 14.59 -11.72
N LEU A 3 5.36 14.68 -10.55
CA LEU A 3 4.82 14.25 -9.27
C LEU A 3 3.45 14.90 -8.96
N LEU A 4 3.30 16.19 -9.26
CA LEU A 4 2.06 16.94 -9.05
C LEU A 4 0.89 16.39 -9.89
N SER A 5 1.13 16.05 -11.16
CA SER A 5 0.08 15.45 -12.00
C SER A 5 -0.32 14.06 -11.50
N HIS A 6 0.62 13.29 -10.94
CA HIS A 6 0.32 11.99 -10.35
C HIS A 6 -0.52 12.10 -9.09
N LEU A 7 -0.18 13.04 -8.20
CA LEU A 7 -0.98 13.32 -7.00
C LEU A 7 -2.41 13.72 -7.35
N ARG A 8 -2.59 14.62 -8.31
CA ARG A 8 -3.91 15.03 -8.80
C ARG A 8 -4.70 13.86 -9.39
N PHE A 9 -4.02 12.95 -10.10
CA PHE A 9 -4.65 11.73 -10.60
C PHE A 9 -5.20 10.88 -9.44
N LEU A 10 -4.40 10.63 -8.39
CA LEU A 10 -4.85 9.85 -7.24
C LEU A 10 -6.03 10.53 -6.51
N GLU A 11 -5.98 11.85 -6.34
CA GLU A 11 -7.08 12.63 -5.74
C GLU A 11 -8.36 12.52 -6.58
N GLN A 12 -8.27 12.66 -7.90
CA GLN A 12 -9.40 12.49 -8.81
C GLN A 12 -9.98 11.07 -8.77
N ARG A 13 -9.15 10.03 -8.59
CA ARG A 13 -9.65 8.67 -8.43
C ARG A 13 -10.48 8.55 -7.15
N MET A 14 -10.03 9.13 -6.05
CA MET A 14 -10.76 9.11 -4.77
C MET A 14 -12.16 9.72 -4.85
N THR A 15 -12.41 10.75 -5.67
CA THR A 15 -13.75 11.36 -5.77
C THR A 15 -14.80 10.43 -6.39
N SER A 16 -14.38 9.37 -7.09
CA SER A 16 -15.26 8.43 -7.78
C SER A 16 -15.53 7.13 -7.00
N ILE A 17 -14.84 6.93 -5.88
CA ILE A 17 -14.84 5.67 -5.13
C ILE A 17 -15.69 5.82 -3.86
N GLN A 18 -16.60 4.88 -3.62
CA GLN A 18 -17.41 4.84 -2.39
C GLN A 18 -16.86 3.85 -1.34
N HIS A 19 -16.06 2.88 -1.77
CA HIS A 19 -15.54 1.84 -0.88
C HIS A 19 -14.37 2.36 -0.04
N VAL A 20 -14.59 2.51 1.27
CA VAL A 20 -13.64 3.13 2.21
C VAL A 20 -12.25 2.46 2.24
N PRO A 21 -12.12 1.12 2.28
CA PRO A 21 -10.80 0.48 2.19
C PRO A 21 -10.05 0.84 0.91
N THR A 22 -10.74 0.89 -0.23
CA THR A 22 -10.12 1.29 -1.50
C THR A 22 -9.74 2.77 -1.47
N LEU A 23 -10.58 3.66 -0.94
CA LEU A 23 -10.18 5.06 -0.71
C LEU A 23 -8.92 5.18 0.14
N PHE A 24 -8.77 4.31 1.15
CA PHE A 24 -7.61 4.28 2.00
C PHE A 24 -6.35 3.80 1.26
N GLU A 25 -6.46 2.94 0.25
CA GLU A 25 -5.34 2.59 -0.65
C GLU A 25 -4.84 3.81 -1.43
N TYR A 26 -5.73 4.58 -2.05
CA TYR A 26 -5.32 5.80 -2.78
C TYR A 26 -4.75 6.87 -1.85
N TYR A 27 -5.37 7.08 -0.69
CA TYR A 27 -4.84 7.99 0.34
C TYR A 27 -3.43 7.55 0.78
N SER A 28 -3.22 6.23 0.94
CA SER A 28 -1.92 5.67 1.26
C SER A 28 -0.91 5.86 0.12
N ALA A 29 -1.32 5.72 -1.13
CA ALA A 29 -0.49 5.98 -2.30
C ALA A 29 -0.04 7.45 -2.39
N ILE A 30 -0.94 8.39 -2.10
CA ILE A 30 -0.62 9.84 -1.99
C ILE A 30 0.43 10.04 -0.90
N HIS A 31 0.22 9.45 0.28
CA HIS A 31 1.16 9.57 1.39
C HIS A 31 2.56 9.02 1.05
N LEU A 32 2.63 7.82 0.47
CA LEU A 32 3.91 7.24 0.04
C LEU A 32 4.57 8.06 -1.06
N THR A 33 3.79 8.58 -2.02
CA THR A 33 4.29 9.42 -3.10
C THR A 33 4.98 10.66 -2.55
N ASN A 34 4.34 11.33 -1.59
CA ASN A 34 4.92 12.49 -0.92
C ASN A 34 6.12 12.13 -0.04
N GLN A 35 6.09 11.01 0.68
CA GLN A 35 7.17 10.62 1.58
C GLN A 35 8.44 10.21 0.81
N TYR A 36 8.29 9.46 -0.29
CA TYR A 36 9.43 8.90 -1.04
C TYR A 36 9.76 9.69 -2.31
N GLN A 37 8.99 10.74 -2.63
CA GLN A 37 9.18 11.57 -3.83
C GLN A 37 9.22 10.73 -5.12
N THR A 38 8.43 9.66 -5.18
CA THR A 38 8.30 8.76 -6.33
C THR A 38 6.82 8.36 -6.48
N PRO A 39 6.26 8.29 -7.70
CA PRO A 39 4.88 7.89 -7.88
C PRO A 39 4.60 6.49 -7.31
N PHE A 40 3.58 6.39 -6.45
CA PHE A 40 2.97 5.12 -6.05
C PHE A 40 1.61 4.95 -6.71
N TYR A 41 1.37 3.77 -7.26
CA TYR A 41 0.13 3.40 -7.95
C TYR A 41 -0.62 2.33 -7.16
N VAL A 42 -1.94 2.41 -7.16
CA VAL A 42 -2.79 1.28 -6.74
C VAL A 42 -2.65 0.17 -7.78
N TYR A 43 -2.43 -1.07 -7.35
CA TYR A 43 -2.03 -2.18 -8.22
C TYR A 43 -3.01 -2.43 -9.37
N GLN A 44 -4.30 -2.26 -9.11
CA GLN A 44 -5.36 -2.45 -10.10
C GLN A 44 -5.30 -1.44 -11.25
N ASP A 45 -4.79 -0.23 -11.00
CA ASP A 45 -4.70 0.84 -11.99
C ASP A 45 -3.43 0.73 -12.87
N ILE A 46 -2.48 -0.16 -12.51
CA ILE A 46 -1.27 -0.38 -13.30
C ILE A 46 -1.62 -1.19 -14.56
N PRO A 47 -1.28 -0.69 -15.77
CA PRO A 47 -1.50 -1.41 -17.01
C PRO A 47 -0.82 -2.79 -17.05
N ASP A 48 -1.50 -3.79 -17.65
CA ASP A 48 -1.03 -5.17 -17.71
C ASP A 48 0.33 -5.32 -18.40
N ASN A 49 0.59 -4.54 -19.45
CA ASN A 49 1.88 -4.53 -20.14
C ASN A 49 3.02 -4.07 -19.23
N HIS A 50 2.79 -3.08 -18.35
CA HIS A 50 3.78 -2.61 -17.40
C HIS A 50 4.06 -3.68 -16.33
N LYS A 51 3.01 -4.34 -15.81
CA LYS A 51 3.17 -5.47 -14.86
C LYS A 51 4.02 -6.58 -15.47
N ARG A 52 3.70 -7.03 -16.70
CA ARG A 52 4.46 -8.08 -17.39
C ARG A 52 5.92 -7.69 -17.59
N TYR A 53 6.16 -6.46 -18.06
CA TYR A 53 7.51 -5.96 -18.28
C TYR A 53 8.35 -5.94 -17.00
N ALA A 54 7.75 -5.56 -15.87
CA ALA A 54 8.41 -5.56 -14.57
C ALA A 54 8.57 -6.95 -13.92
N GLY A 55 7.98 -8.00 -14.52
CA GLY A 55 7.94 -9.35 -13.96
C GLY A 55 6.95 -9.51 -12.80
N PHE A 56 5.87 -8.73 -12.79
CA PHE A 56 4.81 -8.76 -11.79
C PHE A 56 3.59 -9.55 -12.28
N PRO A 57 2.87 -10.28 -11.40
CA PRO A 57 1.70 -11.05 -11.79
C PRO A 57 0.54 -10.13 -12.18
N LEU A 58 -0.21 -10.47 -13.23
CA LEU A 58 -1.32 -9.60 -13.68
C LEU A 58 -2.36 -9.35 -12.58
N ARG A 59 -2.59 -10.37 -11.75
CA ARG A 59 -3.46 -10.34 -10.59
C ARG A 59 -2.63 -10.73 -9.37
N ASP A 60 -2.60 -9.84 -8.38
CA ASP A 60 -2.00 -10.09 -7.06
C ASP A 60 -3.06 -9.77 -6.01
N LYS A 61 -3.19 -10.61 -4.98
CA LYS A 61 -4.12 -10.42 -3.86
C LYS A 61 -3.43 -9.94 -2.58
N GLY A 62 -2.10 -9.92 -2.58
CA GLY A 62 -1.25 -9.49 -1.48
C GLY A 62 -0.73 -8.07 -1.63
N VAL A 63 -0.50 -7.61 -2.86
CA VAL A 63 0.04 -6.28 -3.16
C VAL A 63 -1.08 -5.30 -3.53
N ASP A 64 -1.20 -4.23 -2.75
CA ASP A 64 -2.20 -3.18 -2.99
C ASP A 64 -1.57 -1.99 -3.72
N LEU A 65 -0.30 -1.65 -3.43
CA LEU A 65 0.42 -0.52 -4.03
C LEU A 65 1.80 -0.90 -4.54
N VAL A 66 2.27 -0.23 -5.59
CA VAL A 66 3.63 -0.38 -6.13
C VAL A 66 4.17 0.98 -6.59
N ASN A 67 5.46 1.24 -6.39
CA ASN A 67 6.08 2.45 -6.93
C ASN A 67 6.42 2.32 -8.42
N ASP A 68 6.63 3.45 -9.10
CA ASP A 68 6.89 3.50 -10.55
C ASP A 68 8.08 2.64 -11.00
N THR A 69 9.07 2.43 -10.12
CA THR A 69 10.26 1.61 -10.42
C THR A 69 10.09 0.13 -10.07
N PHE A 70 8.94 -0.29 -9.55
CA PHE A 70 8.67 -1.66 -9.12
C PHE A 70 9.70 -2.23 -8.12
N GLN A 71 10.27 -1.35 -7.28
CA GLN A 71 11.23 -1.71 -6.23
C GLN A 71 10.62 -1.66 -4.83
N GLN A 72 9.44 -1.06 -4.68
CA GLN A 72 8.71 -0.95 -3.44
C GLN A 72 7.29 -1.42 -3.65
N VAL A 73 6.84 -2.34 -2.81
CA VAL A 73 5.47 -2.85 -2.78
C VAL A 73 4.88 -2.59 -1.42
N ALA A 74 3.58 -2.29 -1.38
CA ALA A 74 2.88 -2.12 -0.13
C ALA A 74 1.60 -2.94 -0.07
N GLN A 75 1.28 -3.39 1.15
CA GLN A 75 -0.04 -3.88 1.49
C GLN A 75 -0.69 -2.90 2.47
N VAL A 76 -1.94 -2.56 2.21
CA VAL A 76 -2.72 -1.56 2.92
C VAL A 76 -3.80 -2.24 3.75
N LYS A 77 -3.92 -1.87 5.03
CA LYS A 77 -4.89 -2.46 5.97
C LYS A 77 -5.65 -1.39 6.73
N TYR A 78 -6.91 -1.20 6.35
CA TYR A 78 -7.82 -0.30 7.04
C TYR A 78 -8.61 -1.05 8.12
N TYR A 79 -8.17 -0.95 9.38
CA TYR A 79 -8.82 -1.62 10.52
C TYR A 79 -9.09 -0.67 11.70
N GLY A 80 -9.99 -1.07 12.59
CA GLY A 80 -10.40 -0.27 13.76
C GLY A 80 -9.58 -0.52 15.04
N LYS A 81 -9.91 0.22 16.11
CA LYS A 81 -9.22 0.19 17.43
C LYS A 81 -9.16 -1.20 18.10
N LYS A 82 -10.10 -2.10 17.78
CA LYS A 82 -10.20 -3.44 18.39
C LYS A 82 -9.57 -4.54 17.52
N SER A 83 -9.00 -4.18 16.38
CA SER A 83 -8.45 -5.13 15.43
C SER A 83 -6.95 -5.34 15.67
N THR A 84 -6.53 -6.60 15.61
CA THR A 84 -5.12 -7.00 15.61
C THR A 84 -4.80 -7.62 14.26
N LEU A 85 -3.72 -7.18 13.65
CA LEU A 85 -3.14 -7.78 12.45
C LEU A 85 -2.25 -8.96 12.83
N TYR A 86 -2.58 -10.12 12.30
CA TYR A 86 -1.83 -11.37 12.45
C TYR A 86 -1.16 -11.75 11.14
N TYR A 87 -0.24 -12.72 11.20
CA TYR A 87 0.42 -13.29 10.03
C TYR A 87 -0.57 -13.74 8.96
N GLY A 88 -1.68 -14.39 9.35
CA GLY A 88 -2.72 -14.83 8.41
C GLY A 88 -3.34 -13.69 7.57
N ASN A 89 -3.35 -12.45 8.08
CA ASN A 89 -3.86 -11.30 7.34
C ASN A 89 -2.89 -10.79 6.27
N LEU A 90 -1.61 -11.12 6.39
CA LEU A 90 -0.52 -10.68 5.50
C LEU A 90 0.12 -11.84 4.75
N SER A 91 -0.36 -13.08 4.93
CA SER A 91 0.30 -14.29 4.43
C SER A 91 0.51 -14.26 2.92
N THR A 92 -0.48 -13.81 2.15
CA THR A 92 -0.36 -13.66 0.69
C THR A 92 0.65 -12.60 0.28
N PHE A 93 0.78 -11.52 1.05
CA PHE A 93 1.77 -10.48 0.79
C PHE A 93 3.17 -10.95 1.14
N LEU A 94 3.34 -11.58 2.30
CA LEU A 94 4.60 -12.13 2.78
C LEU A 94 5.09 -13.34 1.96
N ALA A 95 4.16 -14.06 1.32
CA ALA A 95 4.46 -15.17 0.42
C ALA A 95 4.33 -14.79 -1.06
N THR A 96 4.32 -13.50 -1.41
CA THR A 96 4.19 -13.09 -2.81
C THR A 96 5.34 -13.66 -3.64
N PRO A 97 5.06 -14.26 -4.81
CA PRO A 97 6.10 -14.83 -5.68
C PRO A 97 7.12 -13.77 -6.17
N LEU A 98 6.78 -12.48 -6.06
CA LEU A 98 7.68 -11.37 -6.37
C LEU A 98 8.99 -11.44 -5.57
N LEU A 99 8.96 -11.96 -4.33
CA LEU A 99 10.15 -12.02 -3.47
C LEU A 99 11.21 -13.00 -4.00
N VAL A 100 10.80 -14.06 -4.70
CA VAL A 100 11.71 -15.08 -5.23
C VAL A 100 12.60 -14.51 -6.35
N GLY A 101 12.09 -13.57 -7.13
CA GLY A 101 12.81 -12.95 -8.25
C GLY A 101 13.40 -11.57 -7.95
N LYS A 102 13.13 -10.99 -6.78
CA LYS A 102 13.51 -9.60 -6.44
C LYS A 102 14.00 -9.52 -4.98
N PRO A 103 15.25 -9.93 -4.69
CA PRO A 103 15.78 -9.98 -3.32
C PRO A 103 15.87 -8.61 -2.65
N ASN A 104 15.91 -7.52 -3.44
CA ASN A 104 15.96 -6.15 -2.95
C ASN A 104 14.58 -5.46 -2.89
N LEU A 105 13.49 -6.20 -3.12
CA LEU A 105 12.15 -5.64 -3.10
C LEU A 105 11.79 -5.18 -1.69
N ARG A 106 11.51 -3.89 -1.55
CA ARG A 106 11.16 -3.32 -0.24
C ARG A 106 9.68 -3.51 0.01
N MET A 107 9.36 -4.21 1.10
CA MET A 107 7.99 -4.43 1.54
C MET A 107 7.56 -3.38 2.55
N ILE A 108 6.35 -2.84 2.36
CA ILE A 108 5.77 -1.82 3.23
C ILE A 108 4.38 -2.31 3.69
N LEU A 109 4.16 -2.34 5.00
CA LEU A 109 2.83 -2.43 5.57
C LEU A 109 2.34 -1.01 5.85
N ILE A 110 1.19 -0.66 5.31
CA ILE A 110 0.48 0.57 5.68
C ILE A 110 -0.79 0.18 6.41
N ARG A 111 -1.01 0.78 7.57
CA ARG A 111 -2.20 0.49 8.37
C ARG A 111 -2.67 1.71 9.13
N THR A 112 -3.89 1.63 9.66
CA THR A 112 -4.34 2.61 10.65
C THR A 112 -3.50 2.51 11.93
N ASN A 113 -3.16 3.66 12.53
CA ASN A 113 -2.38 3.72 13.77
C ASN A 113 -3.12 3.13 14.99
N VAL A 114 -4.43 2.96 14.88
CA VAL A 114 -5.28 2.34 15.92
C VAL A 114 -5.28 0.81 15.87
N CYS A 115 -4.84 0.21 14.76
CA CYS A 115 -4.74 -1.23 14.64
C CYS A 115 -3.51 -1.75 15.41
N ARG A 116 -3.67 -2.87 16.14
CA ARG A 116 -2.55 -3.51 16.84
C ARG A 116 -1.86 -4.52 15.92
N LEU A 117 -0.60 -4.80 16.19
CA LEU A 117 0.16 -5.86 15.53
C LEU A 117 0.35 -7.04 16.49
N SER A 118 0.22 -8.26 15.97
CA SER A 118 0.68 -9.46 16.69
C SER A 118 2.20 -9.44 16.87
N GLU A 119 2.71 -10.20 17.84
CA GLU A 119 4.15 -10.27 18.08
C GLU A 119 4.95 -10.80 16.89
N ASP A 120 4.37 -11.70 16.10
CA ASP A 120 5.04 -12.24 14.91
C ASP A 120 5.25 -11.17 13.84
N ILE A 121 4.24 -10.32 13.60
CA ILE A 121 4.39 -9.19 12.66
C ILE A 121 5.41 -8.18 13.19
N LYS A 122 5.40 -7.89 14.50
CA LYS A 122 6.42 -7.02 15.11
C LYS A 122 7.83 -7.58 14.98
N LYS A 123 8.01 -8.90 15.04
CA LYS A 123 9.32 -9.55 14.80
C LYS A 123 9.79 -9.31 13.37
N ILE A 124 8.92 -9.52 12.37
CA ILE A 124 9.23 -9.27 10.94
C ILE A 124 9.69 -7.82 10.73
N ILE A 125 8.96 -6.85 11.31
CA ILE A 125 9.32 -5.42 11.20
C ILE A 125 10.65 -5.12 11.88
N ARG A 126 10.90 -5.66 13.09
CA ARG A 126 12.16 -5.46 13.82
C ARG A 126 13.37 -6.03 13.09
N ARG A 127 13.21 -7.11 12.33
CA ARG A 127 14.28 -7.68 11.49
C ARG A 127 14.60 -6.82 10.27
N GLY A 128 13.72 -5.89 9.91
CA GLY A 128 13.88 -5.04 8.74
C GLY A 128 13.30 -5.62 7.44
N ASP A 129 12.66 -6.79 7.50
CA ASP A 129 12.08 -7.46 6.32
C ASP A 129 10.88 -6.68 5.74
N MET A 130 10.23 -5.86 6.58
CA MET A 130 9.07 -5.06 6.20
C MET A 130 9.02 -3.77 7.01
N LYS A 131 8.75 -2.65 6.35
CA LYS A 131 8.56 -1.35 7.00
C LYS A 131 7.10 -1.15 7.40
N ASP A 132 6.85 -0.73 8.64
CA ASP A 132 5.50 -0.37 9.12
C ASP A 132 5.31 1.14 9.03
N ILE A 133 4.26 1.57 8.33
CA ILE A 133 3.82 2.95 8.23
C ILE A 133 2.40 3.03 8.74
N THR A 134 2.17 3.93 9.70
CA THR A 134 0.85 4.10 10.29
C THR A 134 0.23 5.42 9.91
N LEU A 135 -1.05 5.41 9.53
CA LEU A 135 -1.81 6.60 9.18
C LEU A 135 -2.96 6.80 10.16
N CYS A 136 -3.29 8.05 10.45
CA CYS A 136 -4.39 8.40 11.33
C CYS A 136 -5.73 8.23 10.59
N PRO A 137 -6.66 7.37 11.06
CA PRO A 137 -7.95 7.18 10.39
C PRO A 137 -8.80 8.45 10.44
N HIS A 138 -8.67 9.27 11.49
CA HIS A 138 -9.43 10.52 11.58
C HIS A 138 -9.00 11.52 10.51
N THR A 139 -7.69 11.69 10.31
CA THR A 139 -7.15 12.55 9.26
C THR A 139 -7.59 12.08 7.88
N PHE A 140 -7.52 10.78 7.61
CA PHE A 140 -8.05 10.20 6.36
C PHE A 140 -9.53 10.54 6.14
N LEU A 141 -10.38 10.30 7.16
CA LEU A 141 -11.82 10.59 7.05
C LEU A 141 -12.12 12.08 6.91
N GLN A 142 -11.28 12.97 7.45
CA GLN A 142 -11.40 14.41 7.21
C GLN A 142 -11.07 14.77 5.76
N THR A 143 -10.04 14.16 5.18
CA THR A 143 -9.73 14.34 3.73
C THR A 143 -10.92 13.97 2.87
N LEU A 144 -11.65 12.90 3.19
CA LEU A 144 -12.85 12.50 2.45
C LEU A 144 -14.02 13.48 2.56
N LYS A 145 -14.06 14.35 3.57
CA LYS A 145 -15.14 15.34 3.75
C LYS A 145 -14.86 16.66 3.03
N MET A 146 -13.62 16.89 2.59
CA MET A 146 -13.22 18.10 1.88
C MET A 146 -13.37 17.97 0.35
N HIS A 147 -13.75 16.78 -0.12
CA HIS A 147 -14.01 16.46 -1.52
C HIS A 147 -15.47 16.06 -1.69
#